data_AF-L1K327-F1
#
_entry.id   AF-L1K327-F1
#
_cell.length_a   1.000
_cell.length_b   1.000
_cell.length_c   1.000
_cell.angle_alpha   90.00
_cell.angle_beta   90.00
_cell.angle_gamma   90.00
#
_symmetry.space_group_name_H-M   'P 1'
#
loop_
_entity.id
_entity.type
_entity.pdbx_description
1 polymer ?
#
loop_
_entity_poly.entity_id
_entity_poly.type
_entity_poly.pdbx_seq_one_letter_code
_entity_poly.pdbx_strand_id
1 'polypeptide(L)'
;MQRVGMNAFAFVLYLSLPGASAYMSRYSCNTTADLFKRQGLTSETFLCAPYVNYTVACDLDDDPALGFNPSCNNTFAVQVYANFERALSVYSCRDYSRIWTCDNCTVAYKRWLCSALFRKCNQDYECPENFTSETLMQDFGSLADADSAGTNARAIPDCVMKTCQDVCYDVVRKCPVHLEFRCPPVKDLREYDIRTCNNLERPSTDNVNALSSASSPACPRC
;
A
#
# COMPACT_ATOMS: atom_id res chain seq x y z
N MET A 1 47.20 7.65 -55.55
CA MET A 1 46.53 6.43 -56.09
C MET A 1 46.65 5.40 -54.99
N GLN A 2 45.61 4.93 -54.29
CA GLN A 2 44.44 4.19 -54.73
C GLN A 2 43.33 4.26 -53.65
N ARG A 3 42.06 4.26 -54.06
CA ARG A 3 40.88 3.98 -53.21
C ARG A 3 40.61 2.47 -53.19
N VAL A 4 40.35 1.89 -52.02
CA VAL A 4 39.48 0.71 -51.73
C VAL A 4 39.23 0.77 -50.20
N GLY A 5 38.09 0.57 -49.56
CA GLY A 5 36.71 0.19 -49.87
C GLY A 5 35.96 0.08 -48.53
N MET A 6 34.65 0.38 -48.52
CA MET A 6 33.74 0.19 -47.38
C MET A 6 33.59 -1.30 -47.04
N ASN A 7 33.57 -1.68 -45.75
CA ASN A 7 32.42 -2.31 -45.06
C ASN A 7 32.77 -3.09 -43.77
N ALA A 8 31.99 -2.76 -42.74
CA ALA A 8 31.26 -3.68 -41.86
C ALA A 8 31.85 -4.18 -40.52
N PHE A 9 30.89 -4.30 -39.61
CA PHE A 9 30.81 -5.04 -38.35
C PHE A 9 31.23 -4.34 -37.06
N ALA A 10 30.19 -3.73 -36.47
CA ALA A 10 30.02 -3.50 -35.05
C ALA A 10 30.32 -4.77 -34.23
N PHE A 11 31.07 -4.59 -33.14
CA PHE A 11 30.99 -5.43 -31.96
C PHE A 11 30.81 -4.49 -30.76
N VAL A 12 29.56 -4.14 -30.50
CA VAL A 12 29.16 -3.59 -29.21
C VAL A 12 29.35 -4.74 -28.22
N LEU A 13 30.38 -4.63 -27.38
CA LEU A 13 30.55 -5.46 -26.20
C LEU A 13 29.31 -5.26 -25.31
N TYR A 14 28.35 -6.16 -25.45
CA TYR A 14 27.30 -6.37 -24.46
C TYR A 14 27.99 -6.81 -23.18
N LEU A 15 28.19 -5.85 -22.26
CA LEU A 15 28.35 -6.16 -20.85
C LEU A 15 27.08 -6.88 -20.41
N SER A 16 27.14 -8.21 -20.38
CA SER A 16 26.19 -9.02 -19.64
C SER A 16 26.32 -8.67 -18.17
N LEU A 17 25.48 -7.74 -17.70
CA LEU A 17 25.25 -7.53 -16.28
C LEU A 17 24.79 -8.88 -15.69
N PRO A 18 25.52 -9.44 -14.71
CA PRO A 18 25.07 -10.62 -14.03
C PRO A 18 23.83 -10.25 -13.20
N GLY A 19 22.71 -10.93 -13.49
CA GLY A 19 21.59 -11.08 -12.59
C GLY A 19 20.91 -9.79 -12.12
N ALA A 20 19.84 -9.40 -12.82
CA ALA A 20 18.68 -8.87 -12.10
C ALA A 20 18.17 -10.01 -11.20
N SER A 21 18.74 -10.15 -10.01
CA SER A 21 18.22 -11.03 -8.98
C SER A 21 16.79 -10.57 -8.73
N ALA A 22 15.84 -11.46 -9.01
CA ALA A 22 14.45 -11.26 -8.65
C ALA A 22 14.39 -11.15 -7.12
N TYR A 23 14.49 -9.92 -6.59
CA TYR A 23 14.39 -9.70 -5.16
C TYR A 23 12.97 -10.01 -4.74
N MET A 24 12.84 -11.04 -3.93
CA MET A 24 11.59 -11.69 -3.67
C MET A 24 11.23 -11.50 -2.22
N SER A 25 10.24 -10.64 -1.98
CA SER A 25 9.84 -10.27 -0.62
C SER A 25 9.26 -11.47 0.13
N ARG A 26 9.78 -11.70 1.34
CA ARG A 26 9.23 -12.66 2.30
C ARG A 26 8.18 -12.01 3.17
N TYR A 27 7.04 -12.67 3.35
CA TYR A 27 5.95 -12.18 4.18
C TYR A 27 5.71 -13.06 5.40
N SER A 28 5.24 -12.45 6.49
CA SER A 28 4.78 -13.13 7.70
C SER A 28 3.46 -12.53 8.18
N CYS A 29 2.50 -13.41 8.46
CA CYS A 29 1.20 -13.05 9.01
C CYS A 29 1.26 -12.95 10.53
N ASN A 30 1.02 -11.77 11.08
CA ASN A 30 1.10 -11.50 12.51
C ASN A 30 -0.22 -10.91 13.03
N THR A 31 -0.63 -11.29 14.23
CA THR A 31 -1.79 -10.65 14.87
C THR A 31 -1.43 -9.25 15.36
N THR A 32 -2.43 -8.43 15.66
CA THR A 32 -2.21 -7.12 16.30
C THR A 32 -1.51 -7.25 17.66
N ALA A 33 -1.78 -8.32 18.41
CA ALA A 33 -1.09 -8.62 19.66
C ALA A 33 0.40 -8.91 19.44
N ASP A 34 0.75 -9.61 18.36
CA ASP A 34 2.15 -9.86 18.00
C ASP A 34 2.87 -8.56 17.61
N LEU A 35 2.20 -7.67 16.85
CA LEU A 35 2.75 -6.33 16.54
C LEU A 35 3.01 -5.54 17.83
N PHE A 36 2.05 -5.53 18.75
CA PHE A 36 2.17 -4.82 20.02
C PHE A 36 3.35 -5.34 20.84
N LYS A 37 3.49 -6.66 20.91
CA LYS A 37 4.60 -7.31 21.61
C LYS A 37 5.95 -6.99 20.97
N ARG A 38 6.07 -7.08 19.64
CA ARG A 38 7.34 -6.88 18.92
C ARG A 38 7.82 -5.43 18.95
N GLN A 39 6.90 -4.47 18.87
CA GLN A 39 7.22 -3.04 18.80
C GLN A 39 7.01 -2.31 20.13
N GLY A 40 6.64 -3.00 21.20
CA GLY A 40 6.35 -2.38 22.50
C GLY A 40 5.18 -1.39 22.44
N LEU A 41 4.16 -1.68 21.64
CA LEU A 41 3.01 -0.80 21.41
C LEU A 41 1.83 -1.16 22.30
N THR A 42 0.95 -0.18 22.47
CA THR A 42 -0.40 -0.34 23.04
C THR A 42 -1.42 0.13 22.01
N SER A 43 -2.71 -0.06 22.28
CA SER A 43 -3.77 0.48 21.43
C SER A 43 -3.72 2.01 21.29
N GLU A 44 -3.15 2.71 22.26
CA GLU A 44 -3.01 4.18 22.25
C GLU A 44 -1.80 4.65 21.44
N THR A 45 -0.71 3.89 21.45
CA THR A 45 0.53 4.26 20.72
C THR A 45 0.58 3.70 19.30
N PHE A 46 -0.30 2.74 18.98
CA PHE A 46 -0.44 2.22 17.63
C PHE A 46 -1.34 3.13 16.77
N LEU A 47 -0.73 3.82 15.80
CA LEU A 47 -1.41 4.81 14.96
C LEU A 47 -2.67 4.23 14.28
N CYS A 48 -2.56 2.98 13.83
CA CYS A 48 -3.56 2.31 13.01
C CYS A 48 -4.55 1.44 13.80
N ALA A 49 -4.57 1.55 15.14
CA ALA A 49 -5.47 0.78 16.00
C ALA A 49 -6.95 0.84 15.61
N PRO A 50 -7.51 1.99 15.16
CA PRO A 50 -8.93 2.05 14.75
C PRO A 50 -9.26 1.28 13.46
N TYR A 51 -8.26 0.92 12.65
CA TYR A 51 -8.45 0.33 11.33
C TYR A 51 -7.92 -1.10 11.22
N VAL A 52 -6.98 -1.49 12.08
CA VAL A 52 -6.28 -2.77 12.00
C VAL A 52 -6.68 -3.63 13.20
N ASN A 53 -7.60 -4.57 12.96
CA ASN A 53 -8.11 -5.55 13.92
C ASN A 53 -8.05 -6.99 13.39
N TYR A 54 -7.25 -7.22 12.35
CA TYR A 54 -7.09 -8.49 11.65
C TYR A 54 -5.60 -8.88 11.62
N THR A 55 -5.32 -10.09 11.15
CA THR A 55 -3.95 -10.57 10.94
C THR A 55 -3.29 -9.80 9.79
N VAL A 56 -2.18 -9.13 10.07
CA VAL A 56 -1.45 -8.30 9.11
C VAL A 56 -0.36 -9.09 8.43
N ALA A 57 -0.17 -8.83 7.13
CA ALA A 57 0.96 -9.33 6.36
C ALA A 57 2.10 -8.32 6.45
N CYS A 58 3.20 -8.73 7.08
CA CYS A 58 4.41 -7.93 7.19
C CYS A 58 5.45 -8.45 6.22
N ASP A 59 5.93 -7.59 5.33
CA ASP A 59 7.19 -7.84 4.62
C ASP A 59 8.31 -8.01 5.66
N LEU A 60 9.25 -8.92 5.42
CA LEU A 60 10.41 -9.17 6.27
C LEU A 60 11.69 -8.58 5.70
N ASP A 61 11.61 -8.08 4.48
CA ASP A 61 12.73 -7.70 3.64
C ASP A 61 12.75 -6.17 3.48
N ASP A 62 13.94 -5.59 3.38
CA ASP A 62 14.09 -4.15 3.19
C ASP A 62 13.69 -3.75 1.78
N ASP A 63 13.00 -2.61 1.65
CA ASP A 63 12.69 -2.09 0.33
C ASP A 63 13.99 -1.64 -0.36
N PRO A 64 14.36 -2.20 -1.53
CA PRO A 64 15.64 -1.88 -2.17
C PRO A 64 15.72 -0.44 -2.70
N ALA A 65 14.59 0.23 -2.89
CA ALA A 65 14.54 1.64 -3.29
C ALA A 65 14.63 2.59 -2.09
N LEU A 66 14.14 2.17 -0.92
CA LEU A 66 14.13 2.99 0.29
C LEU A 66 15.29 2.68 1.25
N GLY A 67 15.89 1.50 1.16
CA GLY A 67 16.92 1.00 2.08
C GLY A 67 16.39 0.63 3.47
N PHE A 68 15.07 0.51 3.65
CA PHE A 68 14.42 0.06 4.88
C PHE A 68 13.05 -0.56 4.57
N ASN A 69 12.51 -1.34 5.50
CA ASN A 69 11.18 -1.93 5.40
C ASN A 69 10.07 -1.04 6.02
N PRO A 70 9.15 -0.47 5.22
CA PRO A 70 8.01 0.30 5.72
C PRO A 70 6.85 -0.58 6.21
N SER A 71 6.81 -1.86 5.82
CA SER A 71 5.72 -2.78 6.14
C SER A 71 5.62 -3.00 7.65
N CYS A 72 4.40 -2.91 8.17
CA CYS A 72 4.10 -3.08 9.59
C CYS A 72 4.87 -2.16 10.55
N ASN A 73 5.46 -1.05 10.08
CA ASN A 73 6.29 -0.18 10.90
C ASN A 73 5.47 0.99 11.48
N ASN A 74 5.13 0.93 12.78
CA ASN A 74 4.32 1.97 13.42
C ASN A 74 5.05 3.32 13.51
N THR A 75 6.34 3.32 13.81
CA THR A 75 7.15 4.55 13.89
C THR A 75 7.18 5.27 12.55
N PHE A 76 7.37 4.52 11.46
CA PHE A 76 7.30 5.05 10.11
C PHE A 76 5.91 5.62 9.80
N ALA A 77 4.85 4.89 10.15
CA ALA A 77 3.48 5.35 9.95
C ALA A 77 3.21 6.68 10.68
N VAL A 78 3.63 6.80 11.94
CA VAL A 78 3.50 8.04 12.75
C VAL A 78 4.24 9.19 12.08
N GLN A 79 5.47 8.96 11.61
CA GLN A 79 6.29 9.99 10.98
C GLN A 79 5.68 10.49 9.66
N VAL A 80 5.26 9.57 8.79
CA VAL A 80 4.64 9.92 7.50
C VAL A 80 3.33 10.68 7.72
N TYR A 81 2.51 10.23 8.67
CA TYR A 81 1.25 10.87 8.99
C TYR A 81 1.46 12.30 9.55
N ALA A 82 2.42 12.49 10.46
CA ALA A 82 2.74 13.81 11.01
C ALA A 82 3.27 14.79 9.94
N ASN A 83 4.09 14.30 9.00
CA ASN A 83 4.55 15.11 7.87
C ASN A 83 3.38 15.52 6.97
N PHE A 84 2.45 14.60 6.72
CA PHE A 84 1.23 14.89 5.98
C PHE A 84 0.36 15.95 6.69
N GLU A 85 0.15 15.86 8.00
CA GLU A 85 -0.62 16.87 8.75
C GLU A 85 0.04 18.25 8.68
N ARG A 86 1.38 18.30 8.74
CA ARG A 86 2.13 19.55 8.53
C ARG A 86 2.00 20.09 7.12
N ALA A 87 1.99 19.23 6.10
CA ALA A 87 1.78 19.66 4.72
C ALA A 87 0.34 20.18 4.53
N LEU A 88 -0.64 19.49 5.12
CA LEU A 88 -2.05 19.85 5.03
C LEU A 88 -2.34 21.19 5.72
N SER A 89 -1.65 21.52 6.82
CA SER A 89 -1.90 22.75 7.59
C SER A 89 -1.57 24.05 6.84
N VAL A 90 -0.79 23.97 5.76
CA VAL A 90 -0.51 25.12 4.88
C VAL A 90 -1.69 25.44 3.97
N TYR A 91 -2.60 24.49 3.77
CA TYR A 91 -3.74 24.64 2.87
C TYR A 91 -5.03 24.95 3.63
N SER A 92 -5.82 25.86 3.06
CA SER A 92 -7.20 26.08 3.47
C SER A 92 -8.08 24.98 2.90
N CYS A 93 -8.56 24.06 3.76
CA CYS A 93 -9.37 22.95 3.26
C CYS A 93 -10.74 23.36 2.71
N ARG A 94 -11.18 24.56 3.07
CA ARG A 94 -12.44 25.15 2.61
C ARG A 94 -12.34 25.72 1.20
N ASP A 95 -11.14 26.03 0.72
CA ASP A 95 -10.94 26.67 -0.59
C ASP A 95 -10.86 25.66 -1.73
N TYR A 96 -10.45 24.41 -1.48
CA TYR A 96 -10.41 23.37 -2.52
C TYR A 96 -11.71 22.55 -2.61
N SER A 97 -12.52 22.50 -1.56
CA SER A 97 -13.77 21.71 -1.53
C SER A 97 -14.85 22.38 -0.69
N ARG A 98 -16.09 22.33 -1.19
CA ARG A 98 -17.29 22.73 -0.45
C ARG A 98 -17.94 21.57 0.31
N ILE A 99 -17.47 20.35 0.08
CA ILE A 99 -18.07 19.11 0.61
C ILE A 99 -17.15 18.47 1.67
N TRP A 100 -15.84 18.67 1.54
CA TRP A 100 -14.83 18.02 2.37
C TRP A 100 -14.08 19.04 3.22
N THR A 101 -13.73 18.62 4.43
CA THR A 101 -12.95 19.39 5.40
C THR A 101 -11.57 18.79 5.57
N CYS A 102 -10.67 19.49 6.28
CA CYS A 102 -9.37 18.93 6.66
C CYS A 102 -9.54 17.60 7.40
N ASP A 103 -10.50 17.51 8.31
CA ASP A 103 -10.76 16.28 9.08
C ASP A 103 -11.15 15.10 8.19
N ASN A 104 -11.93 15.36 7.12
CA ASN A 104 -12.25 14.32 6.15
C ASN A 104 -10.99 13.84 5.40
N CYS A 105 -10.11 14.77 5.04
CA CYS A 105 -8.83 14.46 4.39
C CYS A 105 -7.90 13.69 5.32
N THR A 106 -7.74 14.11 6.59
CA THR A 106 -6.86 13.44 7.55
C THR A 106 -7.31 12.01 7.85
N VAL A 107 -8.62 11.81 8.07
CA VAL A 107 -9.20 10.48 8.25
C VAL A 107 -9.01 9.60 7.01
N ALA A 108 -9.21 10.14 5.81
CA ALA A 108 -9.03 9.38 4.57
C ALA A 108 -7.57 8.98 4.36
N TYR A 109 -6.64 9.92 4.56
CA TYR A 109 -5.20 9.67 4.42
C TYR A 109 -4.70 8.66 5.46
N LYS A 110 -5.13 8.79 6.72
CA LYS A 110 -4.79 7.84 7.79
C LYS A 110 -5.27 6.43 7.44
N ARG A 111 -6.50 6.28 6.98
CA ARG A 111 -7.06 5.00 6.53
C ARG A 111 -6.23 4.41 5.40
N TRP A 112 -5.92 5.19 4.36
CA TRP A 112 -5.09 4.72 3.25
C TRP A 112 -3.69 4.30 3.71
N LEU A 113 -3.02 5.13 4.52
CA LEU A 113 -1.68 4.84 5.04
C LEU A 113 -1.67 3.53 5.83
N CYS A 114 -2.65 3.34 6.71
CA CYS A 114 -2.79 2.11 7.48
C CYS A 114 -3.05 0.90 6.58
N SER A 115 -3.80 1.06 5.48
CA SER A 115 -4.06 -0.05 4.55
C SER A 115 -2.81 -0.46 3.79
N ALA A 116 -2.02 0.54 3.37
CA ALA A 116 -0.81 0.32 2.58
C ALA A 116 0.32 -0.30 3.43
N LEU A 117 0.49 0.15 4.68
CA LEU A 117 1.55 -0.34 5.57
C LEU A 117 1.19 -1.63 6.31
N PHE A 118 -0.09 -1.83 6.65
CA PHE A 118 -0.58 -2.97 7.42
C PHE A 118 -1.59 -3.75 6.57
N ARG A 119 -1.10 -4.37 5.49
CA ARG A 119 -1.93 -5.17 4.57
C ARG A 119 -2.55 -6.36 5.30
N LYS A 120 -3.75 -6.77 4.91
CA LYS A 120 -4.46 -7.90 5.55
C LYS A 120 -3.94 -9.22 4.99
N CYS A 121 -3.73 -10.22 5.84
CA CYS A 121 -3.51 -11.59 5.37
C CYS A 121 -4.82 -12.17 4.86
N ASN A 122 -4.76 -12.77 3.69
CA ASN A 122 -5.86 -13.54 3.13
C ASN A 122 -5.98 -14.86 3.92
N GLN A 123 -7.18 -15.18 4.37
CA GLN A 123 -7.44 -16.42 5.12
C GLN A 123 -7.75 -17.59 4.19
N ASP A 124 -8.19 -17.30 2.96
CA ASP A 124 -8.53 -18.31 1.96
C ASP A 124 -7.28 -18.91 1.29
N TYR A 125 -6.12 -18.29 1.50
CA TYR A 125 -4.82 -18.73 0.99
C TYR A 125 -3.87 -18.84 2.17
N GLU A 126 -3.30 -20.03 2.38
CA GLU A 126 -2.24 -20.19 3.37
C GLU A 126 -1.04 -19.35 2.94
N CYS A 127 -0.64 -18.36 3.74
CA CYS A 127 0.68 -17.74 3.63
C CYS A 127 1.69 -18.68 4.30
N PRO A 128 2.58 -19.37 3.56
CA PRO A 128 3.59 -20.18 4.20
C PRO A 128 4.55 -19.26 4.96
N GLU A 129 4.92 -19.62 6.19
CA GLU A 129 5.89 -18.82 6.96
C GLU A 129 7.23 -18.78 6.22
N ASN A 130 7.78 -17.58 6.00
CA ASN A 130 9.03 -17.36 5.28
C ASN A 130 8.99 -17.77 3.81
N PHE A 131 7.86 -17.56 3.16
CA PHE A 131 7.70 -17.83 1.74
C PHE A 131 8.46 -16.84 0.86
N THR A 132 9.07 -17.35 -0.20
CA THR A 132 9.58 -16.52 -1.29
C THR A 132 8.66 -16.73 -2.50
N SER A 133 8.25 -15.67 -3.21
CA SER A 133 7.33 -15.73 -4.37
C SER A 133 7.72 -16.68 -5.54
N GLU A 134 8.77 -17.49 -5.43
CA GLU A 134 9.18 -18.52 -6.40
C GLU A 134 8.28 -19.75 -6.27
N THR A 135 7.91 -20.15 -5.05
CA THR A 135 7.13 -21.39 -4.87
C THR A 135 5.68 -21.26 -5.36
N LEU A 136 5.14 -20.05 -5.53
CA LEU A 136 3.78 -19.83 -6.05
C LEU A 136 3.74 -19.93 -7.58
N MET A 137 4.89 -19.85 -8.26
CA MET A 137 4.97 -20.09 -9.69
C MET A 137 4.95 -21.59 -10.04
N GLN A 138 5.13 -22.49 -9.07
CA GLN A 138 5.15 -23.94 -9.30
C GLN A 138 3.84 -24.67 -9.01
N ASP A 139 2.94 -24.13 -8.18
CA ASP A 139 1.75 -24.87 -7.72
C ASP A 139 0.40 -24.38 -8.31
N PHE A 140 0.36 -23.23 -8.98
CA PHE A 140 -0.85 -22.68 -9.64
C PHE A 140 -0.79 -22.72 -11.17
N GLY A 141 -0.26 -23.82 -11.72
CA GLY A 141 -0.24 -24.09 -13.16
C GLY A 141 -1.61 -24.27 -13.84
N SER A 142 -2.72 -23.71 -13.35
CA SER A 142 -4.04 -23.92 -13.96
C SER A 142 -5.03 -22.73 -13.95
N LEU A 143 -4.64 -21.53 -13.52
CA LEU A 143 -5.44 -20.30 -13.75
C LEU A 143 -4.62 -19.17 -14.37
N ALA A 144 -3.56 -19.54 -15.11
CA ALA A 144 -2.90 -18.61 -16.01
C ALA A 144 -3.80 -18.38 -17.23
N ASP A 145 -4.68 -17.38 -17.14
CA ASP A 145 -4.98 -16.59 -18.34
C ASP A 145 -3.66 -15.93 -18.74
N ALA A 146 -2.99 -16.60 -19.67
CA ALA A 146 -1.71 -16.27 -20.23
C ALA A 146 -1.81 -14.99 -21.08
N ASP A 147 -1.74 -13.83 -20.44
CA ASP A 147 -1.40 -12.57 -21.13
C ASP A 147 -0.48 -11.65 -20.30
N SER A 148 0.21 -12.19 -19.29
CA SER A 148 1.19 -11.41 -18.50
C SER A 148 2.38 -12.27 -18.08
N ALA A 149 2.90 -13.06 -19.03
CA ALA A 149 4.23 -13.65 -18.89
C ALA A 149 5.27 -12.54 -19.01
N GLY A 150 5.75 -12.08 -17.85
CA GLY A 150 6.90 -11.19 -17.72
C GLY A 150 6.50 -9.81 -17.23
N THR A 151 6.48 -9.60 -15.92
CA THR A 151 7.15 -8.45 -15.29
C THR A 151 7.09 -8.53 -13.75
N ASN A 152 8.28 -8.43 -13.15
CA ASN A 152 8.62 -7.98 -11.79
C ASN A 152 8.52 -8.97 -10.62
N ALA A 153 9.68 -9.23 -10.01
CA ALA A 153 9.91 -9.88 -8.72
C ALA A 153 9.25 -9.18 -7.50
N ARG A 154 8.43 -8.16 -7.73
CA ARG A 154 7.89 -7.25 -6.70
C ARG A 154 6.37 -7.30 -6.59
N ALA A 155 5.73 -8.31 -7.20
CA ALA A 155 4.30 -8.51 -7.09
C ALA A 155 3.95 -8.97 -5.68
N ILE A 156 3.00 -8.28 -5.04
CA ILE A 156 2.42 -8.70 -3.75
C ILE A 156 1.77 -10.08 -3.95
N PRO A 157 2.08 -11.10 -3.12
CA PRO A 157 1.55 -12.46 -3.27
C PRO A 157 0.05 -12.53 -2.95
N ASP A 158 -0.65 -13.54 -3.49
CA ASP A 158 -2.12 -13.71 -3.37
C ASP A 158 -2.61 -13.90 -1.92
N CYS A 159 -1.73 -14.37 -1.05
CA CYS A 159 -2.01 -14.51 0.38
C CYS A 159 -1.99 -13.16 1.13
N VAL A 160 -1.61 -12.06 0.46
CA VAL A 160 -1.62 -10.69 0.99
C VAL A 160 -2.69 -9.88 0.27
N MET A 161 -3.71 -9.47 1.00
CA MET A 161 -4.76 -8.62 0.47
C MET A 161 -4.23 -7.21 0.23
N LYS A 162 -4.30 -6.80 -1.02
CA LYS A 162 -3.98 -5.45 -1.49
C LYS A 162 -4.99 -4.44 -0.94
N THR A 163 -4.58 -3.18 -0.81
CA THR A 163 -5.49 -2.09 -0.45
C THR A 163 -6.59 -1.98 -1.50
N CYS A 164 -7.83 -1.65 -1.14
CA CYS A 164 -8.82 -1.38 -2.17
C CYS A 164 -8.52 -0.07 -2.89
N GLN A 165 -8.71 -0.04 -4.21
CA GLN A 165 -8.57 1.17 -5.01
C GLN A 165 -9.42 2.33 -4.44
N ASP A 166 -10.64 2.06 -4.00
CA ASP A 166 -11.53 3.07 -3.42
C ASP A 166 -10.96 3.74 -2.16
N VAL A 167 -10.13 3.04 -1.38
CA VAL A 167 -9.46 3.62 -0.20
C VAL A 167 -8.46 4.68 -0.66
N CYS A 168 -7.71 4.43 -1.73
CA CYS A 168 -6.80 5.40 -2.30
C CYS A 168 -7.55 6.61 -2.89
N TYR A 169 -8.59 6.37 -3.70
CA TYR A 169 -9.37 7.47 -4.29
C TYR A 169 -10.21 8.24 -3.26
N ASP A 170 -10.44 7.69 -2.06
CA ASP A 170 -11.03 8.47 -0.95
C ASP A 170 -10.11 9.65 -0.56
N VAL A 171 -8.80 9.45 -0.57
CA VAL A 171 -7.80 10.51 -0.32
C VAL A 171 -7.85 11.55 -1.43
N VAL A 172 -7.75 11.11 -2.70
CA VAL A 172 -7.76 12.00 -3.87
C VAL A 172 -9.00 12.91 -3.88
N ARG A 173 -10.16 12.38 -3.51
CA ARG A 173 -11.42 13.15 -3.48
C ARG A 173 -11.50 14.14 -2.33
N LYS A 174 -10.93 13.80 -1.17
CA LYS A 174 -11.12 14.54 0.08
C LYS A 174 -10.01 15.52 0.38
N CYS A 175 -8.84 15.36 -0.22
CA CYS A 175 -7.66 16.16 0.05
C CYS A 175 -7.38 17.21 -1.05
N PRO A 176 -6.64 18.30 -0.73
CA PRO A 176 -6.27 19.29 -1.73
C PRO A 176 -5.40 18.69 -2.85
N VAL A 177 -5.68 19.09 -4.09
CA VAL A 177 -4.92 18.64 -5.29
C VAL A 177 -3.43 18.98 -5.24
N HIS A 178 -3.06 20.04 -4.51
CA HIS A 178 -1.68 20.50 -4.33
C HIS A 178 -0.81 19.54 -3.49
N LEU A 179 -1.42 18.59 -2.78
CA LEU A 179 -0.68 17.49 -2.16
C LEU A 179 -0.15 16.48 -3.18
N GLU A 180 -0.59 16.59 -4.44
CA GLU A 180 -0.18 15.74 -5.57
C GLU A 180 -0.31 14.24 -5.28
N PHE A 181 -1.22 13.88 -4.39
CA PHE A 181 -1.49 12.49 -4.04
C PHE A 181 -2.08 11.76 -5.25
N ARG A 182 -1.44 10.67 -5.67
CA ARG A 182 -1.81 9.91 -6.86
C ARG A 182 -1.98 8.43 -6.51
N CYS A 183 -3.08 7.86 -6.97
CA CYS A 183 -3.28 6.43 -6.95
C CYS A 183 -2.59 5.78 -8.15
N PRO A 184 -1.90 4.65 -7.96
CA PRO A 184 -1.48 3.76 -9.03
C PRO A 184 -2.64 3.44 -9.99
N PRO A 185 -2.35 3.23 -11.29
CA PRO A 185 -3.38 3.02 -12.30
C PRO A 185 -4.13 1.70 -12.05
N VAL A 186 -5.42 1.66 -12.39
CA VAL A 186 -6.32 0.51 -12.14
C VAL A 186 -5.91 -0.79 -12.81
N LYS A 187 -5.08 -0.68 -13.87
CA LYS A 187 -4.52 -1.83 -14.59
C LYS A 187 -3.31 -2.43 -13.87
N ASP A 188 -2.83 -1.78 -12.82
CA ASP A 188 -1.74 -2.28 -11.99
C ASP A 188 -2.30 -3.23 -10.92
N LEU A 189 -2.52 -4.48 -11.34
CA LEU A 189 -2.95 -5.56 -10.45
C LEU A 189 -1.92 -5.86 -9.35
N ARG A 190 -0.70 -5.30 -9.41
CA ARG A 190 0.32 -5.49 -8.35
C ARG A 190 -0.04 -4.70 -7.09
N GLU A 191 -0.81 -3.61 -7.22
CA GLU A 191 -1.10 -2.70 -6.12
C GLU A 191 -2.57 -2.78 -5.65
N TYR A 192 -3.51 -3.02 -6.56
CA TYR A 192 -4.94 -3.06 -6.28
C TYR A 192 -5.62 -4.30 -6.84
N ASP A 193 -6.58 -4.84 -6.09
CA ASP A 193 -7.51 -5.86 -6.55
C ASP A 193 -8.93 -5.31 -6.35
N ILE A 194 -9.80 -5.45 -7.35
CA ILE A 194 -11.19 -4.95 -7.30
C ILE A 194 -12.18 -6.00 -6.77
N ARG A 195 -11.77 -7.28 -6.69
CA ARG A 195 -12.59 -8.41 -6.24
C ARG A 195 -12.23 -8.80 -4.80
N THR A 196 -10.96 -8.79 -4.48
CA THR A 196 -10.41 -9.26 -3.19
C THR A 196 -9.41 -8.27 -2.62
N CYS A 197 -9.91 -7.24 -1.94
CA CYS A 197 -9.06 -6.20 -1.36
C CYS A 197 -9.46 -5.81 0.06
N ASN A 198 -8.48 -5.26 0.78
CA ASN A 198 -8.66 -4.71 2.11
C ASN A 198 -9.24 -3.30 2.01
N ASN A 199 -10.56 -3.20 2.19
CA ASN A 199 -11.23 -1.91 2.20
C ASN A 199 -11.03 -1.18 3.53
N LEU A 200 -10.48 -1.82 4.58
CA LEU A 200 -10.48 -1.31 5.95
C LEU A 200 -11.84 -0.68 6.28
N GLU A 201 -12.91 -1.48 6.29
CA GLU A 201 -14.26 -0.97 6.59
C GLU A 201 -14.18 0.06 7.72
N ARG A 202 -14.76 1.23 7.48
CA ARG A 202 -14.82 2.28 8.50
C ARG A 202 -15.38 1.61 9.75
N PRO A 203 -14.74 1.74 10.94
CA PRO A 203 -15.28 1.13 12.15
C PRO A 203 -16.77 1.47 12.23
N SER A 204 -17.60 0.43 12.39
CA SER A 204 -19.05 0.59 12.37
C SER A 204 -19.45 1.70 13.36
N THR A 205 -20.51 2.42 13.01
CA THR A 205 -21.05 3.53 13.81
C THR A 205 -21.44 3.15 15.23
N ASP A 206 -21.33 1.88 15.61
CA ASP A 206 -21.52 1.39 16.98
C ASP A 206 -20.46 1.93 17.96
N ASN A 207 -19.33 2.45 17.47
CA ASN A 207 -18.31 3.14 18.28
C ASN A 207 -18.22 4.67 18.04
N VAL A 208 -19.10 5.24 17.20
CA VAL A 208 -19.12 6.70 16.96
C VAL A 208 -19.72 7.46 18.15
N ASN A 209 -20.40 6.77 19.07
CA ASN A 209 -20.90 7.36 20.31
C ASN A 209 -19.80 7.71 21.34
N ALA A 210 -18.54 7.30 21.12
CA ALA A 210 -17.41 7.69 21.98
C ALA A 210 -16.61 8.89 21.44
N LEU A 211 -16.84 9.34 20.20
CA LEU A 211 -16.09 10.44 19.57
C LEU A 211 -16.97 11.56 19.00
N SER A 212 -18.26 11.60 19.36
CA SER A 212 -19.26 12.56 18.85
C SER A 212 -19.85 13.48 19.93
N SER A 213 -19.05 14.00 20.85
CA SER A 213 -19.46 15.15 21.68
C SER A 213 -19.30 16.51 20.97
N ALA A 214 -19.01 16.53 19.67
CA ALA A 214 -19.13 17.73 18.83
C ALA A 214 -20.38 17.62 17.96
N SER A 215 -21.44 18.29 18.41
CA SER A 215 -22.71 18.48 17.73
C SER A 215 -22.53 18.96 16.28
N SER A 216 -23.22 18.30 15.34
CA SER A 216 -23.56 18.91 14.04
C SER A 216 -25.06 18.79 13.78
N PRO A 217 -25.71 19.85 13.25
CA PRO A 217 -27.15 19.88 13.05
C PRO A 217 -27.55 19.08 11.82
N ALA A 218 -28.72 18.45 11.89
CA ALA A 218 -29.34 17.73 10.78
C ALA A 218 -29.53 18.64 9.55
N CYS A 219 -29.14 18.15 8.36
CA CYS A 219 -29.50 18.79 7.09
C CYS A 219 -31.00 18.57 6.81
N PRO A 220 -31.77 19.62 6.49
CA PRO A 220 -33.16 19.47 6.06
C PRO A 220 -33.24 18.87 4.65
N ARG A 221 -34.24 18.01 4.48
CA ARG A 221 -34.60 17.35 3.21
C ARG A 221 -34.88 18.40 2.13
N CYS A 222 -34.29 18.21 0.94
CA CYS A 222 -34.74 18.84 -0.31
C CYS A 222 -35.92 18.06 -0.89
#